data_AF-A0A7C5A9L8-F1
#
_entry.id   AF-A0A7C5A9L8-F1
#
_cell.length_a   1.000
_cell.length_b   1.000
_cell.length_c   1.000
_cell.angle_alpha   90.00
_cell.angle_beta   90.00
_cell.angle_gamma   90.00
#
_symmetry.space_group_name_H-M   'P 1'
#
loop_
_entity.id
_entity.type
_entity.pdbx_description
1 polymer ?
#
loop_
_entity_poly.entity_id
_entity_poly.type
_entity_poly.pdbx_seq_one_letter_code
_entity_poly.pdbx_strand_id
1 'polypeptide(L)'
;MKFMNVCRGINLIVIKYGEIWLKSPAVKRKFENILIYNISKALESKNINLKNIFREESKIYINSDDEDKILPLLNKIFGIVSYAKVNLVEKNIEAIRKSAYEIYKKLSANLIKTFRITAHRSDKNFNMTSQEVAIDVGAFIVKMTGAKVKLNDPDININIAIEKERAYIFTHTYEGLGGLPIGCEGRIVCILKGRKEDLFNAFLCAKRGNFITFVSDKKDESSNKAFIQVFEEYYFCKDKLNLISLDEINKENL
;
A
#
# COMPACT_ATOMS: atom_id res chain seq x y z
N MET A 1 2.07 6.74 24.69
CA MET A 1 3.31 7.54 24.85
C MET A 1 4.45 7.17 23.89
N LYS A 2 4.64 5.90 23.47
CA LYS A 2 5.75 5.51 22.55
C LYS A 2 5.67 6.01 21.09
N PHE A 3 4.48 6.33 20.58
CA PHE A 3 4.28 6.72 19.18
C PHE A 3 4.53 8.21 18.87
N MET A 4 4.28 9.09 19.86
CA MET A 4 4.40 10.55 19.69
C MET A 4 5.80 11.02 19.28
N ASN A 5 6.84 10.25 19.63
CA ASN A 5 8.23 10.60 19.30
C ASN A 5 8.69 10.06 17.93
N VAL A 6 7.98 9.09 17.34
CA VAL A 6 8.39 8.46 16.06
C VAL A 6 7.67 9.09 14.86
N CYS A 7 6.50 9.71 15.08
CA CYS A 7 5.56 10.07 14.01
C CYS A 7 5.23 11.58 13.92
N ARG A 8 6.05 12.47 14.50
CA ARG A 8 6.04 13.88 14.07
C ARG A 8 6.66 13.96 12.67
N GLY A 9 5.89 13.76 11.61
CA GLY A 9 6.45 13.79 10.26
C GLY A 9 5.42 13.81 9.13
N ILE A 10 5.71 14.62 8.12
CA ILE A 10 4.89 14.95 6.93
C ILE A 10 5.02 13.87 5.82
N ASN A 11 5.62 12.72 6.16
CA ASN A 11 6.10 11.73 5.19
C ASN A 11 5.70 10.28 5.56
N LEU A 12 4.41 10.04 5.75
CA LEU A 12 3.88 8.72 6.06
C LEU A 12 3.08 8.16 4.88
N ILE A 13 3.31 6.91 4.55
CA ILE A 13 2.45 6.13 3.65
C ILE A 13 1.65 5.16 4.50
N VAL A 14 0.32 5.22 4.39
CA VAL A 14 -0.58 4.20 4.95
C VAL A 14 -0.87 3.16 3.89
N ILE A 15 -0.86 1.89 4.30
CA ILE A 15 -1.15 0.73 3.46
C ILE A 15 -2.34 -0.01 4.08
N LYS A 16 -3.40 -0.14 3.29
CA LYS A 16 -4.54 -1.02 3.56
C LYS A 16 -4.34 -2.34 2.83
N TYR A 17 -4.58 -3.43 3.53
CA TYR A 17 -4.48 -4.79 3.02
C TYR A 17 -5.83 -5.52 3.15
N GLY A 18 -6.01 -6.60 2.41
CA GLY A 18 -7.27 -7.36 2.40
C GLY A 18 -7.49 -8.12 3.72
N GLU A 19 -8.49 -7.71 4.50
CA GLU A 19 -8.71 -8.27 5.86
C GLU A 19 -9.71 -9.43 5.93
N ILE A 20 -10.54 -9.63 4.89
CA ILE A 20 -11.83 -10.36 4.97
C ILE A 20 -11.71 -11.82 5.48
N TRP A 21 -10.52 -12.43 5.44
CA TRP A 21 -10.33 -13.87 5.75
C TRP A 21 -9.57 -14.16 7.05
N LEU A 22 -9.06 -13.14 7.77
CA LEU A 22 -8.14 -13.35 8.90
C LEU A 22 -8.92 -13.56 10.22
N LYS A 23 -9.45 -14.78 10.40
CA LYS A 23 -10.35 -15.19 11.51
C LYS A 23 -9.77 -15.03 12.92
N SER A 24 -8.45 -14.91 13.08
CA SER A 24 -7.82 -14.78 14.40
C SER A 24 -6.69 -13.73 14.43
N PRO A 25 -6.43 -13.09 15.59
CA PRO A 25 -5.34 -12.13 15.73
C PRO A 25 -3.96 -12.71 15.39
N ALA A 26 -3.72 -14.00 15.67
CA ALA A 26 -2.46 -14.66 15.36
C ALA A 26 -2.26 -14.83 13.84
N VAL A 27 -3.31 -15.25 13.12
CA VAL A 27 -3.29 -15.39 11.67
C VAL A 27 -3.09 -14.03 11.01
N LYS A 28 -3.77 -12.99 11.52
CA LYS A 28 -3.57 -11.62 11.07
C LYS A 28 -2.14 -11.13 11.25
N ARG A 29 -1.55 -11.32 12.44
CA ARG A 29 -0.14 -10.94 12.68
C ARG A 29 0.82 -11.68 11.75
N LYS A 30 0.58 -12.97 11.48
CA LYS A 30 1.38 -13.75 10.53
C LYS A 30 1.27 -13.17 9.11
N PHE A 31 0.06 -12.84 8.67
CA PHE A 31 -0.18 -12.20 7.38
C PHE A 31 0.55 -10.86 7.26
N GLU A 32 0.41 -9.98 8.26
CA GLU A 32 1.09 -8.68 8.28
C GLU A 32 2.61 -8.82 8.32
N ASN A 33 3.15 -9.82 9.03
CA ASN A 33 4.59 -10.12 9.03
C ASN A 33 5.08 -10.43 7.60
N ILE A 34 4.36 -11.28 6.87
CA ILE A 34 4.72 -11.66 5.50
C ILE A 34 4.61 -10.44 4.57
N LEU A 35 3.54 -9.67 4.67
CA LEU A 35 3.37 -8.48 3.84
C LEU A 35 4.46 -7.43 4.09
N ILE A 36 4.79 -7.15 5.36
CA ILE A 36 5.90 -6.25 5.71
C ILE A 36 7.21 -6.76 5.14
N TYR A 37 7.47 -8.07 5.22
CA TYR A 37 8.68 -8.66 4.64
C TYR A 37 8.73 -8.46 3.11
N ASN A 38 7.62 -8.73 2.41
CA ASN A 38 7.53 -8.56 0.97
C ASN A 38 7.73 -7.09 0.55
N ILE A 39 7.18 -6.15 1.32
CA ILE A 39 7.43 -4.72 1.16
C ILE A 39 8.92 -4.41 1.32
N SER A 40 9.55 -4.86 2.41
CA SER A 40 10.98 -4.63 2.63
C SER A 40 11.83 -5.16 1.48
N LYS A 41 11.51 -6.34 0.94
CA LYS A 41 12.20 -6.90 -0.23
C LYS A 41 12.03 -6.08 -1.50
N ALA A 42 10.83 -5.56 -1.74
CA ALA A 42 10.60 -4.66 -2.87
C ALA A 42 11.45 -3.39 -2.76
N LEU A 43 11.54 -2.80 -1.56
CA LEU A 43 12.35 -1.60 -1.31
C LEU A 43 13.86 -1.88 -1.46
N GLU A 44 14.34 -3.00 -0.90
CA GLU A 44 15.72 -3.47 -1.04
C GLU A 44 16.11 -3.65 -2.51
N SER A 45 15.22 -4.22 -3.33
CA SER A 45 15.47 -4.43 -4.77
C SER A 45 15.75 -3.15 -5.57
N LYS A 46 15.37 -1.99 -5.01
CA LYS A 46 15.57 -0.66 -5.59
C LYS A 46 16.53 0.22 -4.78
N ASN A 47 17.25 -0.35 -3.81
CA ASN A 47 18.15 0.37 -2.91
C ASN A 47 17.46 1.53 -2.18
N ILE A 48 16.19 1.38 -1.81
CA ILE A 48 15.45 2.40 -1.06
C ILE A 48 15.63 2.13 0.43
N ASN A 49 16.24 3.07 1.14
CA ASN A 49 16.42 3.00 2.58
C ASN A 49 15.12 3.34 3.30
N LEU A 50 14.60 2.38 4.06
CA LEU A 50 13.41 2.55 4.88
C LEU A 50 13.80 3.06 6.26
N LYS A 51 13.20 4.18 6.72
CA LYS A 51 13.41 4.64 8.10
C LYS A 51 12.68 3.75 9.10
N ASN A 52 11.40 3.49 8.84
CA ASN A 52 10.59 2.65 9.72
C ASN A 52 9.37 2.07 8.98
N ILE A 53 8.99 0.84 9.33
CA ILE A 53 7.72 0.21 8.95
C ILE A 53 7.06 -0.40 10.19
N PHE A 54 5.79 -0.08 10.41
CA PHE A 54 5.08 -0.50 11.63
C PHE A 54 3.60 -0.75 11.36
N ARG A 55 2.91 -1.28 12.38
CA ARG A 55 1.49 -1.62 12.33
C ARG A 55 0.73 -0.86 13.37
N GLU A 56 -0.42 -0.35 13.00
CA GLU A 56 -1.35 0.30 13.92
C GLU A 56 -2.76 0.30 13.32
N GLU A 57 -3.78 0.13 14.16
CA GLU A 57 -5.19 0.13 13.72
C GLU A 57 -5.46 -0.71 12.46
N SER A 58 -4.89 -1.93 12.39
CA SER A 58 -5.08 -2.83 11.24
C SER A 58 -4.54 -2.31 9.90
N LYS A 59 -3.60 -1.38 9.94
CA LYS A 59 -2.91 -0.82 8.77
C LYS A 59 -1.41 -0.97 8.94
N ILE A 60 -0.71 -0.98 7.83
CA ILE A 60 0.75 -0.89 7.80
C ILE A 60 1.14 0.54 7.45
N TYR A 61 2.18 1.06 8.08
CA TYR A 61 2.70 2.40 7.85
C TYR A 61 4.17 2.33 7.48
N ILE A 62 4.54 3.15 6.50
CA ILE A 62 5.93 3.39 6.12
C ILE A 62 6.25 4.84 6.41
N ASN A 63 7.30 5.08 7.19
CA ASN A 63 7.93 6.39 7.34
C ASN A 63 9.20 6.41 6.48
N SER A 64 9.26 7.34 5.52
CA SER A 64 10.41 7.48 4.62
C SER A 64 10.45 8.89 4.03
N ASP A 65 11.63 9.39 3.67
CA ASP A 65 11.74 10.65 2.90
C ASP A 65 11.61 10.41 1.38
N ASP A 66 11.66 9.15 0.94
CA ASP A 66 11.60 8.73 -0.46
C ASP A 66 10.20 8.23 -0.87
N GLU A 67 9.13 8.85 -0.34
CA GLU A 67 7.76 8.38 -0.57
C GLU A 67 7.42 8.25 -2.06
N ASP A 68 7.83 9.22 -2.88
CA ASP A 68 7.55 9.23 -4.32
C ASP A 68 8.22 8.07 -5.07
N LYS A 69 9.32 7.52 -4.53
CA LYS A 69 9.96 6.30 -5.07
C LYS A 69 9.29 5.03 -4.56
N ILE A 70 8.72 5.06 -3.36
CA ILE A 70 8.05 3.91 -2.73
C ILE A 70 6.67 3.66 -3.35
N LEU A 71 5.89 4.72 -3.56
CA LEU A 71 4.52 4.63 -4.09
C LEU A 71 4.39 3.75 -5.35
N PRO A 72 5.21 3.88 -6.41
CA PRO A 72 5.08 3.03 -7.60
C PRO A 72 5.45 1.56 -7.33
N LEU A 73 6.30 1.27 -6.34
CA LEU A 73 6.66 -0.11 -5.99
C LEU A 73 5.54 -0.83 -5.24
N LEU A 74 4.78 -0.11 -4.42
CA LEU A 74 3.66 -0.71 -3.67
C LEU A 74 2.58 -1.27 -4.61
N ASN A 75 2.42 -0.72 -5.81
CA ASN A 75 1.52 -1.25 -6.84
C ASN A 75 1.99 -2.59 -7.45
N LYS A 76 3.18 -3.08 -7.10
CA LYS A 76 3.69 -4.37 -7.59
C LYS A 76 3.59 -5.49 -6.55
N ILE A 77 3.05 -5.20 -5.37
CA ILE A 77 3.06 -6.12 -4.23
C ILE A 77 1.66 -6.68 -3.98
N PHE A 78 1.51 -8.01 -4.11
CA PHE A 78 0.28 -8.69 -3.72
C PHE A 78 0.01 -8.59 -2.22
N GLY A 79 -1.28 -8.50 -1.87
CA GLY A 79 -1.77 -8.27 -0.52
C GLY A 79 -2.08 -6.81 -0.20
N ILE A 80 -1.55 -5.85 -0.98
CA ILE A 80 -1.88 -4.43 -0.84
C ILE A 80 -3.17 -4.12 -1.61
N VAL A 81 -4.19 -3.65 -0.91
CA VAL A 81 -5.48 -3.26 -1.51
C VAL A 81 -5.43 -1.81 -1.96
N SER A 82 -4.92 -0.93 -1.10
CA SER A 82 -4.78 0.49 -1.44
C SER A 82 -3.75 1.12 -0.53
N TYR A 83 -3.17 2.24 -0.95
CA TYR A 83 -2.20 2.97 -0.16
C TYR A 83 -2.27 4.47 -0.46
N ALA A 84 -1.82 5.29 0.48
CA ALA A 84 -1.88 6.74 0.34
C ALA A 84 -0.77 7.41 1.14
N LYS A 85 -0.23 8.52 0.61
CA LYS A 85 0.52 9.48 1.41
C LYS A 85 -0.44 10.19 2.35
N VAL A 86 -0.14 10.19 3.65
CA VAL A 86 -0.99 10.71 4.72
C VAL A 86 -0.23 11.64 5.64
N ASN A 87 -0.87 12.73 6.03
CA ASN A 87 -0.50 13.50 7.20
C ASN A 87 -1.29 12.95 8.39
N LEU A 88 -0.57 12.39 9.36
CA LEU A 88 -1.17 11.94 10.62
C LEU A 88 -1.23 13.11 11.60
N VAL A 89 -2.41 13.38 12.14
CA VAL A 89 -2.63 14.44 13.12
C VAL A 89 -3.40 13.94 14.34
N GLU A 90 -3.34 14.72 15.40
CA GLU A 90 -4.19 14.49 16.57
C GLU A 90 -5.67 14.51 16.17
N LYS A 91 -6.47 13.69 16.87
CA LYS A 91 -7.91 13.57 16.66
C LYS A 91 -8.65 14.75 17.31
N ASN A 92 -8.38 15.97 16.83
CA ASN A 92 -9.11 17.18 17.21
C ASN A 92 -9.23 18.11 16.00
N ILE A 93 -10.26 18.96 16.01
CA ILE A 93 -10.60 19.78 14.85
C ILE A 93 -9.51 20.80 14.51
N GLU A 94 -8.80 21.33 15.51
CA GLU A 94 -7.76 22.35 15.31
C GLU A 94 -6.55 21.79 14.57
N ALA A 95 -6.06 20.62 14.97
CA ALA A 95 -4.97 19.92 14.29
C ALA A 95 -5.35 19.54 12.84
N ILE A 96 -6.62 19.13 12.64
CA ILE A 96 -7.16 18.80 11.31
C ILE A 96 -7.19 20.04 10.42
N ARG A 97 -7.74 21.17 10.89
CA ARG A 97 -7.77 22.45 10.16
C ARG A 97 -6.38 22.86 9.71
N LYS A 98 -5.43 22.90 10.64
CA LYS A 98 -4.06 23.33 10.38
C LYS A 98 -3.40 22.48 9.30
N SER A 99 -3.49 21.15 9.41
CA SER A 99 -2.86 20.26 8.43
C SER A 99 -3.55 20.29 7.07
N ALA A 100 -4.88 20.38 7.01
CA ALA A 100 -5.63 20.54 5.76
C ALA A 100 -5.26 21.86 5.05
N TYR A 101 -5.12 22.95 5.80
CA TYR A 101 -4.66 24.23 5.26
C TYR A 101 -3.24 24.16 4.69
N GLU A 102 -2.29 23.55 5.40
CA GLU A 102 -0.91 23.39 4.89
C GLU A 102 -0.87 22.53 3.61
N ILE A 103 -1.69 21.47 3.54
CA ILE A 103 -1.84 20.66 2.32
C ILE A 103 -2.39 21.49 1.17
N TYR A 104 -3.47 22.25 1.41
CA TYR A 104 -4.04 23.14 0.39
C TYR A 104 -3.00 24.14 -0.11
N LYS A 105 -2.30 24.83 0.80
CA LYS A 105 -1.28 25.82 0.46
C LYS A 105 -0.15 25.22 -0.40
N LYS A 106 0.30 24.01 -0.05
CA LYS A 106 1.33 23.30 -0.81
C LYS A 106 0.86 22.94 -2.23
N LEU A 107 -0.33 22.37 -2.37
CA LEU A 107 -0.85 21.89 -3.67
C LEU A 107 -1.37 23.01 -4.59
N SER A 108 -1.78 24.11 -3.98
CA SER A 108 -2.19 25.31 -4.71
C SER A 108 -1.00 26.12 -5.24
N ALA A 109 0.22 25.86 -4.75
CA ALA A 109 1.44 26.58 -5.14
C ALA A 109 1.29 28.11 -5.02
N ASN A 110 0.60 28.56 -3.97
CA ASN A 110 0.23 29.96 -3.72
C ASN A 110 -0.70 30.60 -4.77
N LEU A 111 -1.38 29.80 -5.60
CA LEU A 111 -2.47 30.25 -6.46
C LEU A 111 -3.84 29.96 -5.84
N ILE A 112 -4.89 30.63 -6.29
CA ILE A 112 -6.25 30.29 -5.86
C ILE A 112 -6.74 29.11 -6.69
N LYS A 113 -7.00 27.98 -6.05
CA LYS A 113 -7.58 26.78 -6.66
C LYS A 113 -8.91 26.43 -6.00
N THR A 114 -9.81 25.82 -6.75
CA THR A 114 -11.04 25.26 -6.19
C THR A 114 -10.72 24.00 -5.39
N PHE A 115 -11.48 23.76 -4.33
CA PHE A 115 -11.26 22.59 -3.51
C PHE A 115 -12.54 22.01 -2.93
N ARG A 116 -12.44 20.77 -2.44
CA ARG A 116 -13.45 20.18 -1.55
C ARG A 116 -12.80 19.46 -0.38
N ILE A 117 -13.56 19.35 0.71
CA ILE A 117 -13.22 18.49 1.84
C ILE A 117 -14.11 17.26 1.80
N THR A 118 -13.50 16.07 1.79
CA THR A 118 -14.21 14.79 1.91
C THR A 118 -13.86 14.17 3.24
N ALA A 119 -14.75 14.25 4.22
CA ALA A 119 -14.53 13.65 5.53
C ALA A 119 -15.23 12.29 5.66
N HIS A 120 -14.56 11.33 6.27
CA HIS A 120 -15.10 10.03 6.67
C HIS A 120 -14.76 9.75 8.13
N ARG A 121 -15.69 9.15 8.86
CA ARG A 121 -15.55 8.88 10.30
C ARG A 121 -15.89 7.42 10.62
N SER A 122 -14.88 6.65 10.98
CA SER A 122 -15.04 5.31 11.55
C SER A 122 -15.31 5.40 13.06
N ASP A 123 -14.69 6.36 13.76
CA ASP A 123 -14.92 6.60 15.19
C ASP A 123 -16.16 7.45 15.44
N LYS A 124 -17.28 6.81 15.79
CA LYS A 124 -18.54 7.51 16.05
C LYS A 124 -18.57 8.34 17.35
N ASN A 125 -17.49 8.31 18.15
CA ASN A 125 -17.36 9.13 19.36
C ASN A 125 -16.75 10.51 19.11
N PHE A 126 -16.28 10.81 17.89
CA PHE A 126 -15.83 12.15 17.58
C PHE A 126 -17.00 13.14 17.63
N ASN A 127 -16.84 14.26 18.33
CA ASN A 127 -17.90 15.24 18.66
C ASN A 127 -18.52 15.96 17.45
N MET A 128 -18.01 15.72 16.25
CA MET A 128 -18.54 16.29 15.00
C MET A 128 -18.85 15.16 14.01
N THR A 129 -19.92 15.32 13.27
CA THR A 129 -20.23 14.53 12.09
C THR A 129 -19.23 14.79 10.96
N SER A 130 -19.14 13.87 10.00
CA SER A 130 -18.28 14.07 8.82
C SER A 130 -18.65 15.33 8.04
N GLN A 131 -19.94 15.66 7.97
CA GLN A 131 -20.39 16.88 7.29
C GLN A 131 -19.97 18.14 8.04
N GLU A 132 -20.13 18.18 9.38
CA GLU A 132 -19.68 19.30 10.19
C GLU A 132 -18.17 19.52 10.08
N VAL A 133 -17.37 18.43 10.09
CA VAL A 133 -15.92 18.52 9.88
C VAL A 133 -15.60 19.11 8.51
N ALA A 134 -16.28 18.66 7.45
CA ALA A 134 -16.04 19.17 6.11
C ALA A 134 -16.39 20.65 5.97
N ILE A 135 -17.51 21.09 6.55
CA ILE A 135 -17.93 22.50 6.59
C ILE A 135 -16.93 23.34 7.34
N ASP A 136 -16.54 22.91 8.55
CA ASP A 136 -15.66 23.65 9.44
C ASP A 136 -14.25 23.82 8.84
N VAL A 137 -13.65 22.73 8.37
CA VAL A 137 -12.33 22.76 7.74
C VAL A 137 -12.37 23.54 6.43
N GLY A 138 -13.44 23.38 5.65
CA GLY A 138 -13.65 24.15 4.42
C GLY A 138 -13.72 25.65 4.68
N ALA A 139 -14.54 26.07 5.66
CA ALA A 139 -14.68 27.47 6.04
C ALA A 139 -13.35 28.08 6.52
N PHE A 140 -12.55 27.30 7.27
CA PHE A 140 -11.22 27.71 7.69
C PHE A 140 -10.30 28.00 6.49
N ILE A 141 -10.24 27.09 5.50
CA ILE A 141 -9.40 27.29 4.31
C ILE A 141 -9.88 28.49 3.49
N VAL A 142 -11.20 28.65 3.29
CA VAL A 142 -11.78 29.81 2.60
C VAL A 142 -11.36 31.12 3.30
N LYS A 143 -11.50 31.19 4.63
CA LYS A 143 -11.14 32.38 5.41
C LYS A 143 -9.65 32.73 5.27
N MET A 144 -8.77 31.73 5.26
CA MET A 144 -7.32 31.94 5.23
C MET A 144 -6.76 32.24 3.84
N THR A 145 -7.47 31.87 2.77
CA THR A 145 -6.91 31.87 1.40
C THR A 145 -7.75 32.58 0.35
N GLY A 146 -9.04 32.84 0.62
CA GLY A 146 -10.00 33.31 -0.38
C GLY A 146 -10.38 32.26 -1.42
N ALA A 147 -10.02 30.99 -1.23
CA ALA A 147 -10.36 29.90 -2.13
C ALA A 147 -11.87 29.65 -2.24
N LYS A 148 -12.30 29.04 -3.34
CA LYS A 148 -13.71 28.67 -3.57
C LYS A 148 -13.92 27.18 -3.40
N VAL A 149 -14.98 26.81 -2.68
CA VAL A 149 -15.40 25.41 -2.56
C VAL A 149 -16.11 24.99 -3.84
N LYS A 150 -15.71 23.84 -4.42
CA LYS A 150 -16.35 23.21 -5.58
C LYS A 150 -16.56 21.73 -5.28
N LEU A 151 -17.81 21.29 -5.12
CA LEU A 151 -18.10 19.91 -4.69
C LEU A 151 -17.87 18.88 -5.81
N ASN A 152 -18.16 19.28 -7.04
CA ASN A 152 -18.03 18.47 -8.25
C ASN A 152 -16.76 18.88 -9.00
N ASP A 153 -15.87 17.93 -9.30
CA ASP A 153 -14.63 18.16 -10.06
C ASP A 153 -13.76 19.33 -9.52
N PRO A 154 -13.34 19.31 -8.24
CA PRO A 154 -12.43 20.31 -7.69
C PRO A 154 -11.00 20.12 -8.19
N ASP A 155 -10.22 21.20 -8.23
CA ASP A 155 -8.78 21.09 -8.49
C ASP A 155 -8.06 20.31 -7.39
N ILE A 156 -8.52 20.42 -6.14
CA ILE A 156 -7.96 19.73 -4.97
C ILE A 156 -9.07 19.08 -4.14
N ASN A 157 -9.00 17.77 -3.94
CA ASN A 157 -9.81 17.07 -2.95
C ASN A 157 -8.95 16.70 -1.73
N ILE A 158 -9.28 17.26 -0.56
CA ILE A 158 -8.63 16.91 0.70
C ILE A 158 -9.54 15.94 1.45
N ASN A 159 -9.06 14.72 1.62
CA ASN A 159 -9.77 13.67 2.33
C ASN A 159 -9.31 13.64 3.79
N ILE A 160 -10.26 13.50 4.71
CA ILE A 160 -10.03 13.43 6.15
C ILE A 160 -10.65 12.14 6.65
N ALA A 161 -9.84 11.19 7.10
CA ALA A 161 -10.32 10.00 7.78
C ALA A 161 -10.11 10.15 9.28
N ILE A 162 -11.21 10.18 10.04
CA ILE A 162 -11.20 10.25 11.51
C ILE A 162 -11.37 8.83 12.03
N GLU A 163 -10.29 8.32 12.64
CA GLU A 163 -10.21 6.99 13.23
C GLU A 163 -10.17 7.07 14.76
N LYS A 164 -10.03 5.93 15.43
CA LYS A 164 -10.14 5.84 16.90
C LYS A 164 -9.08 6.66 17.62
N GLU A 165 -7.83 6.56 17.19
CA GLU A 165 -6.73 7.24 17.87
C GLU A 165 -6.31 8.55 17.19
N ARG A 166 -6.47 8.66 15.87
CA ARG A 166 -5.89 9.73 15.05
C ARG A 166 -6.79 10.15 13.89
N ALA A 167 -6.44 11.27 13.26
CA ALA A 167 -7.00 11.66 11.98
C ALA A 167 -5.93 11.64 10.88
N TYR A 168 -6.31 11.17 9.70
CA TYR A 168 -5.45 11.03 8.53
C TYR A 168 -5.94 12.02 7.47
N ILE A 169 -5.02 12.83 6.94
CA ILE A 169 -5.34 13.77 5.87
C ILE A 169 -4.54 13.42 4.62
N PHE A 170 -5.21 13.26 3.49
CA PHE A 170 -4.61 12.83 2.23
C PHE A 170 -5.39 13.34 1.03
N THR A 171 -4.76 13.43 -0.12
CA THR A 171 -5.41 13.94 -1.35
C THR A 171 -5.63 12.88 -2.41
N HIS A 172 -4.86 11.80 -2.36
CA HIS A 172 -4.94 10.72 -3.32
C HIS A 172 -4.85 9.36 -2.62
N THR A 173 -5.55 8.38 -3.19
CA THR A 173 -5.44 6.97 -2.79
C THR A 173 -5.10 6.19 -4.04
N TYR A 174 -4.03 5.42 -3.97
CA TYR A 174 -3.59 4.53 -5.03
C TYR A 174 -4.18 3.14 -4.78
N GLU A 175 -4.63 2.50 -5.85
CA GLU A 175 -5.03 1.09 -5.80
C GLU A 175 -3.79 0.20 -5.82
N GLY A 176 -3.83 -0.89 -5.06
CA GLY A 176 -2.85 -1.97 -5.15
C GLY A 176 -3.42 -3.17 -5.89
N LEU A 177 -2.59 -4.19 -6.12
CA LEU A 177 -2.98 -5.40 -6.85
C LEU A 177 -4.04 -6.24 -6.12
N GLY A 178 -4.23 -6.00 -4.82
CA GLY A 178 -5.03 -6.84 -3.94
C GLY A 178 -4.44 -8.24 -3.82
N GLY A 179 -5.29 -9.25 -3.64
CA GLY A 179 -4.84 -10.62 -3.44
C GLY A 179 -4.26 -10.84 -2.04
N LEU A 180 -3.36 -11.83 -1.93
CA LEU A 180 -2.71 -12.22 -0.69
C LEU A 180 -1.18 -12.09 -0.82
N PRO A 181 -0.45 -11.75 0.26
CA PRO A 181 1.00 -11.69 0.25
C PRO A 181 1.59 -13.04 -0.15
N ILE A 182 2.52 -13.03 -1.11
CA ILE A 182 3.25 -14.23 -1.52
C ILE A 182 3.87 -14.88 -0.28
N GLY A 183 3.56 -16.16 -0.10
CA GLY A 183 4.06 -17.00 0.97
C GLY A 183 3.12 -17.25 2.14
N CYS A 184 1.90 -16.69 2.11
CA CYS A 184 0.89 -17.02 3.12
C CYS A 184 0.16 -18.33 2.85
N GLU A 185 0.07 -18.79 1.60
CA GLU A 185 -0.67 -19.99 1.18
C GLU A 185 0.26 -21.14 0.70
N GLY A 186 1.39 -21.35 1.38
CA GLY A 186 2.28 -22.47 1.07
C GLY A 186 2.99 -22.34 -0.29
N ARG A 187 3.43 -23.47 -0.86
CA ARG A 187 4.24 -23.53 -2.08
C ARG A 187 3.52 -24.33 -3.17
N ILE A 188 3.67 -23.90 -4.42
CA ILE A 188 3.23 -24.65 -5.59
C ILE A 188 4.32 -24.74 -6.64
N VAL A 189 4.23 -25.78 -7.46
CA VAL A 189 5.09 -25.99 -8.62
C VAL A 189 4.32 -25.60 -9.88
N CYS A 190 4.90 -24.72 -10.70
CA CYS A 190 4.33 -24.31 -11.98
C CYS A 190 5.22 -24.82 -13.11
N ILE A 191 4.66 -25.69 -13.96
CA ILE A 191 5.36 -26.22 -15.13
C ILE A 191 5.25 -25.20 -16.27
N LEU A 192 6.39 -24.69 -16.73
CA LEU A 192 6.48 -23.79 -17.87
C LEU A 192 6.69 -24.61 -19.15
N LYS A 193 5.76 -24.47 -20.10
CA LYS A 193 5.81 -25.11 -21.43
C LYS A 193 6.09 -24.11 -22.54
N GLY A 194 6.63 -22.92 -22.20
CA GLY A 194 6.88 -21.84 -23.15
C GLY A 194 5.62 -21.08 -23.58
N ARG A 195 4.49 -21.25 -22.88
CA ARG A 195 3.21 -20.62 -23.25
C ARG A 195 2.91 -19.42 -22.37
N LYS A 196 2.32 -18.36 -22.93
CA LYS A 196 1.99 -17.13 -22.19
C LYS A 196 0.99 -17.40 -21.05
N GLU A 197 0.12 -18.38 -21.23
CA GLU A 197 -0.87 -18.83 -20.26
C GLU A 197 -0.21 -19.38 -18.99
N ASP A 198 0.98 -20.00 -19.11
CA ASP A 198 1.70 -20.55 -17.97
C ASP A 198 2.11 -19.42 -16.99
N LEU A 199 2.54 -18.27 -17.53
CA LEU A 199 2.86 -17.08 -16.74
C LEU A 199 1.63 -16.46 -16.08
N PHE A 200 0.52 -16.39 -16.82
CA PHE A 200 -0.74 -15.86 -16.28
C PHE A 200 -1.26 -16.72 -15.12
N ASN A 201 -1.20 -18.04 -15.26
CA ASN A 201 -1.58 -18.97 -14.19
C ASN A 201 -0.67 -18.82 -12.97
N ALA A 202 0.64 -18.72 -13.16
CA ALA A 202 1.58 -18.45 -12.08
C ALA A 202 1.29 -17.13 -11.36
N PHE A 203 0.92 -16.08 -12.12
CA PHE A 203 0.56 -14.77 -11.57
C PHE A 203 -0.71 -14.84 -10.73
N LEU A 204 -1.74 -15.54 -11.20
CA LEU A 204 -2.95 -15.75 -10.42
C LEU A 204 -2.69 -16.55 -9.13
N CYS A 205 -1.85 -17.57 -9.19
CA CYS A 205 -1.46 -18.33 -7.99
C CYS A 205 -0.63 -17.49 -7.01
N ALA A 206 0.33 -16.71 -7.48
CA ALA A 206 1.09 -15.78 -6.63
C ALA A 206 0.19 -14.72 -6.02
N LYS A 207 -0.79 -14.20 -6.77
CA LYS A 207 -1.83 -13.30 -6.27
C LYS A 207 -2.72 -13.94 -5.20
N ARG A 208 -2.83 -15.27 -5.18
CA ARG A 208 -3.45 -16.04 -4.10
C ARG A 208 -2.50 -16.38 -2.96
N GLY A 209 -1.30 -15.79 -2.93
CA GLY A 209 -0.38 -15.90 -1.81
C GLY A 209 0.48 -17.16 -1.81
N ASN A 210 0.50 -17.93 -2.89
CA ASN A 210 1.38 -19.09 -3.02
C ASN A 210 2.81 -18.65 -3.39
N PHE A 211 3.81 -19.30 -2.81
CA PHE A 211 5.16 -19.30 -3.39
C PHE A 211 5.15 -20.13 -4.68
N ILE A 212 5.85 -19.64 -5.69
CA ILE A 212 5.97 -20.30 -6.99
C ILE A 212 7.37 -20.85 -7.16
N THR A 213 7.47 -22.14 -7.50
CA THR A 213 8.66 -22.75 -8.05
C THR A 213 8.39 -23.10 -9.50
N PHE A 214 9.19 -22.58 -10.43
CA PHE A 214 9.04 -22.91 -11.83
C PHE A 214 9.83 -24.16 -12.18
N VAL A 215 9.24 -24.97 -13.05
CA VAL A 215 9.86 -26.17 -13.59
C VAL A 215 9.75 -26.12 -15.11
N SER A 216 10.85 -26.34 -15.83
CA SER A 216 10.90 -26.30 -17.30
C SER A 216 11.65 -27.49 -17.87
N ASP A 217 11.28 -27.90 -19.08
CA ASP A 217 12.15 -28.74 -19.91
C ASP A 217 13.37 -27.90 -20.35
N LYS A 218 14.55 -28.50 -20.46
CA LYS A 218 15.79 -27.80 -20.87
C LYS A 218 15.66 -27.16 -22.24
N LYS A 219 14.94 -27.83 -23.15
CA LYS A 219 14.73 -27.32 -24.51
C LYS A 219 13.97 -25.98 -24.54
N ASP A 220 13.21 -25.68 -23.49
CA ASP A 220 12.37 -24.49 -23.37
C ASP A 220 12.98 -23.43 -22.42
N GLU A 221 14.14 -23.70 -21.83
CA GLU A 221 14.72 -22.88 -20.75
C GLU A 221 14.99 -21.43 -21.20
N SER A 222 15.57 -21.24 -22.40
CA SER A 222 15.86 -19.89 -22.93
C SER A 222 14.60 -19.06 -23.18
N SER A 223 13.54 -19.68 -23.72
CA SER A 223 12.25 -19.01 -23.93
C SER A 223 11.58 -18.64 -22.60
N ASN A 224 11.76 -19.48 -21.57
CA ASN A 224 11.15 -19.30 -20.26
C ASN A 224 11.88 -18.25 -19.39
N LYS A 225 13.17 -17.98 -19.63
CA LYS A 225 13.92 -16.94 -18.91
C LYS A 225 13.31 -15.54 -19.04
N ALA A 226 12.83 -15.19 -20.23
CA ALA A 226 12.18 -13.89 -20.45
C ALA A 226 10.87 -13.76 -19.66
N PHE A 227 10.08 -14.84 -19.56
CA PHE A 227 8.85 -14.84 -18.77
C PHE A 227 9.12 -14.68 -17.26
N ILE A 228 10.17 -15.33 -16.78
CA ILE A 228 10.59 -15.24 -15.39
C ILE A 228 11.02 -13.81 -15.03
N GLN A 229 11.80 -13.15 -15.88
CA GLN A 229 12.23 -11.76 -15.64
C GLN A 229 11.06 -10.79 -15.48
N VAL A 230 10.00 -10.96 -16.28
CA VAL A 230 8.77 -10.16 -16.14
C VAL A 230 8.07 -10.46 -14.82
N PHE A 231 8.05 -11.73 -14.40
CA PHE A 231 7.43 -12.15 -13.14
C PHE A 231 8.15 -11.62 -11.90
N GLU A 232 9.48 -11.54 -11.95
CA GLU A 232 10.33 -11.05 -10.86
C GLU A 232 9.96 -9.61 -10.45
N GLU A 233 9.41 -8.80 -11.36
CA GLU A 233 8.93 -7.46 -11.02
C GLU A 233 7.78 -7.43 -10.01
N TYR A 234 7.06 -8.55 -9.84
CA TYR A 234 5.91 -8.71 -8.94
C TYR A 234 6.17 -9.71 -7.81
N TYR A 235 7.32 -10.41 -7.84
CA TYR A 235 7.60 -11.52 -6.96
C TYR A 235 8.56 -11.13 -5.83
N PHE A 236 8.04 -10.37 -4.87
CA PHE A 236 8.77 -9.96 -3.68
C PHE A 236 8.43 -10.89 -2.52
N CYS A 237 9.36 -11.79 -2.16
CA CYS A 237 9.19 -12.70 -1.03
C CYS A 237 10.54 -13.24 -0.52
N LYS A 238 10.49 -14.17 0.43
CA LYS A 238 11.69 -14.72 1.09
C LYS A 238 12.51 -15.60 0.16
N ASP A 239 11.84 -16.47 -0.57
CA ASP A 239 12.48 -17.42 -1.45
C ASP A 239 12.67 -16.76 -2.81
N LYS A 240 13.88 -16.85 -3.38
CA LYS A 240 14.09 -16.43 -4.75
C LYS A 240 13.29 -17.32 -5.68
N LEU A 241 12.94 -16.74 -6.81
CA LEU A 241 12.28 -17.47 -7.86
C LEU A 241 13.27 -18.46 -8.47
N ASN A 242 12.93 -19.74 -8.41
CA ASN A 242 13.77 -20.82 -8.89
C ASN A 242 13.17 -21.42 -10.16
N LEU A 243 14.03 -21.67 -11.14
CA LEU A 243 13.72 -22.48 -12.32
C LEU A 243 14.49 -23.79 -12.20
N ILE A 244 13.77 -24.89 -12.05
CA ILE A 244 14.34 -26.24 -11.94
C ILE A 244 14.14 -26.97 -13.27
N SER A 245 15.16 -27.70 -13.73
CA SER A 245 15.03 -28.53 -14.92
C SER A 245 14.25 -29.81 -14.60
N LEU A 246 13.28 -30.20 -15.45
CA LEU A 246 12.55 -31.46 -15.29
C LEU A 246 13.49 -32.68 -15.18
N ASP A 247 14.61 -32.66 -15.90
CA ASP A 247 15.62 -33.73 -15.84
C ASP A 247 16.29 -33.87 -14.46
N GLU A 248 16.32 -32.81 -13.64
CA GLU A 248 16.92 -32.83 -12.31
C GLU A 248 15.99 -33.52 -11.31
N ILE A 249 14.68 -33.28 -11.44
CA ILE A 249 13.65 -33.90 -10.60
C ILE A 249 13.58 -35.43 -10.83
N ASN A 250 13.78 -35.86 -12.07
CA ASN A 250 13.78 -37.27 -12.42
C ASN A 250 14.99 -38.05 -11.88
N LYS A 251 16.08 -37.36 -11.48
CA LYS A 251 17.29 -38.00 -10.94
C LYS A 251 17.25 -38.22 -9.42
N GLU A 252 16.36 -37.55 -8.69
CA GLU A 252 16.22 -37.74 -7.24
C GLU A 252 15.23 -38.87 -6.85
N ASN A 253 14.55 -39.48 -7.83
CA ASN A 253 13.58 -40.56 -7.62
C ASN A 253 13.92 -41.87 -8.38
N LEU A 254 15.20 -42.06 -8.75
CA LEU A 254 15.79 -43.27 -9.33
C LEU A 254 17.06 -43.63 -8.57
#